data_AF-A0A2G2G153-F1
#
_entry.id   AF-A0A2G2G153-F1
#
_cell.length_a   1.000
_cell.length_b   1.000
_cell.length_c   1.000
_cell.angle_alpha   90.00
_cell.angle_beta   90.00
_cell.angle_gamma   90.00
#
_symmetry.space_group_name_H-M   'P 1'
#
loop_
_entity.id
_entity.type
_entity.pdbx_description
1 polymer ?
#
loop_
_entity_poly.entity_id
_entity_poly.type
_entity_poly.pdbx_seq_one_letter_code
_entity_poly.pdbx_strand_id
1 'polypeptide(L)' 'MKSLEYIQMALDALDKEVESYLMDLNMDMTSKNEKMLPLLQQKRVLEQTKEDLSYLRDNPPSNAGECTMYKHK' A
#
# COMPACT_ATOMS: atom_id res chain seq x y z
N MET A 1 -4.00 -11.55 -9.14
CA MET A 1 -5.07 -10.88 -8.37
C MET A 1 -5.07 -9.40 -8.77
N LYS A 2 -6.20 -8.86 -9.25
CA LYS A 2 -6.29 -7.45 -9.67
C LYS A 2 -5.90 -6.46 -8.55
N SER A 3 -6.16 -6.82 -7.29
CA SER A 3 -5.79 -6.00 -6.13
C SER A 3 -4.29 -5.72 -6.03
N LEU A 4 -3.43 -6.69 -6.38
CA LEU A 4 -1.97 -6.50 -6.36
C LEU A 4 -1.52 -5.49 -7.43
N GLU A 5 -2.16 -5.51 -8.61
CA GLU A 5 -1.89 -4.54 -9.68
C GLU A 5 -2.27 -3.12 -9.25
N TYR A 6 -3.45 -2.94 -8.65
CA TYR A 6 -3.88 -1.64 -8.15
C TYR A 6 -3.00 -1.10 -7.02
N ILE A 7 -2.52 -1.97 -6.12
CA ILE A 7 -1.59 -1.55 -5.06
C ILE A 7 -0.25 -1.14 -5.66
N GLN A 8 0.27 -1.86 -6.66
CA GLN A 8 1.49 -1.45 -7.34
C GLN A 8 1.33 -0.09 -8.03
N MET A 9 0.22 0.14 -8.75
CA MET A 9 -0.06 1.43 -9.37
C MET A 9 -0.15 2.56 -8.34
N ALA A 10 -0.76 2.29 -7.17
CA ALA A 10 -0.84 3.27 -6.09
C ALA A 10 0.55 3.59 -5.49
N LEU A 11 1.40 2.58 -5.30
CA LEU A 11 2.79 2.78 -4.86
C LEU A 11 3.59 3.63 -5.86
N ASP A 12 3.47 3.33 -7.16
CA ASP A 12 4.15 4.09 -8.21
C ASP A 12 3.66 5.56 -8.27
N ALA A 13 2.38 5.79 -7.99
CA ALA A 13 1.81 7.14 -7.91
C ALA A 13 2.35 7.92 -6.70
N LEU A 14 2.43 7.29 -5.53
CA LEU A 14 3.00 7.90 -4.33
C LEU A 14 4.48 8.26 -4.53
N ASP A 15 5.25 7.39 -5.19
CA ASP A 15 6.67 7.65 -5.48
C ASP A 15 6.87 8.85 -6.41
N LYS A 16 6.04 8.98 -7.44
CA LYS A 16 6.05 10.15 -8.33
C LYS A 16 5.69 11.43 -7.59
N GLU A 17 4.72 11.38 -6.67
CA GLU A 17 4.33 12.54 -5.90
C GLU A 17 5.45 12.97 -4.94
N VAL A 18 6.10 12.02 -4.26
CA VAL A 18 7.28 12.29 -3.43
C VAL A 18 8.42 12.88 -4.25
N GLU A 19 8.70 12.33 -5.43
CA GLU A 19 9.72 12.87 -6.35
C GLU A 19 9.40 14.30 -6.77
N SER A 20 8.13 14.62 -7.03
CA SER A 20 7.71 15.97 -7.39
C SER A 20 8.02 16.99 -6.29
N TYR A 21 7.80 16.63 -5.01
CA TYR A 21 8.15 17.51 -3.88
C TYR A 21 9.66 17.62 -3.67
N LEU A 22 10.43 16.55 -3.90
CA LEU A 22 11.88 16.60 -3.82
C LEU A 22 12.47 17.55 -4.88
N MET A 23 11.96 17.44 -6.11
CA MET A 23 12.43 18.24 -7.26
C MET A 23 11.92 19.68 -7.26
N ASP A 24 10.91 20.04 -6.46
CA ASP A 24 10.44 21.42 -6.36
C ASP A 24 11.48 22.31 -5.66
N LEU A 25 12.20 23.09 -6.45
CA LEU A 25 13.24 24.02 -5.96
C LEU A 25 12.67 25.23 -5.20
N ASN A 26 11.36 25.49 -5.30
CA ASN A 26 10.73 26.65 -4.69
C ASN A 26 10.20 26.37 -3.28
N MET A 27 10.11 25.10 -2.87
CA MET A 27 9.67 24.72 -1.53
C MET A 27 10.83 24.69 -0.53
N ASP A 28 10.57 25.18 0.68
CA ASP A 28 11.50 25.03 1.79
C ASP A 28 11.53 23.57 2.32
N MET A 29 12.62 23.21 2.97
CA MET A 29 12.85 21.84 3.44
C MET A 29 11.85 21.38 4.50
N THR A 30 11.33 22.29 5.33
CA THR A 30 10.35 21.95 6.37
C THR A 30 9.02 21.61 5.71
N SER A 31 8.52 22.46 4.82
CA SER A 31 7.30 22.21 4.05
C SER A 31 7.40 20.93 3.20
N LYS A 32 8.58 20.64 2.63
CA LYS A 32 8.82 19.37 1.92
C LYS A 32 8.62 18.18 2.85
N ASN A 33 9.25 18.20 4.02
CA ASN A 33 9.14 17.12 5.00
C ASN A 33 7.70 16.94 5.49
N GLU A 34 6.99 18.02 5.79
CA GLU A 34 5.59 17.98 6.24
C GLU A 34 4.67 17.36 5.18
N LYS A 35 4.88 17.66 3.90
CA LYS A 35 4.10 17.06 2.81
C LYS A 35 4.49 15.62 2.49
N MET A 36 5.78 15.29 2.55
CA MET A 36 6.27 13.95 2.24
C MET A 36 5.95 12.93 3.33
N LEU A 37 5.96 13.33 4.62
CA LEU A 37 5.72 12.43 5.74
C LEU A 37 4.43 11.58 5.62
N PRO A 38 3.24 12.16 5.36
CA PRO A 38 2.03 11.37 5.20
C PRO A 38 2.08 10.44 3.98
N LEU A 39 2.73 10.84 2.88
CA LEU A 39 2.88 9.99 1.69
C LEU A 39 3.76 8.78 1.97
N LEU A 40 4.88 8.97 2.68
CA LEU A 40 5.78 7.88 3.07
C LEU A 40 5.11 6.90 4.04
N GLN A 41 4.26 7.41 4.95
CA GLN A 41 3.46 6.56 5.84
C GLN A 41 2.44 5.72 5.06
N GLN A 42 1.74 6.31 4.08
CA GLN A 42 0.83 5.59 3.20
C GLN A 42 1.56 4.53 2.38
N LYS A 43 2.72 4.88 1.82
CA LYS A 43 3.57 3.95 1.06
C LYS A 43 3.91 2.72 1.89
N ARG A 44 4.36 2.90 3.13
CA ARG A 44 4.70 1.79 4.04
C ARG A 44 3.51 0.84 4.27
N VAL A 45 2.31 1.37 4.46
CA VAL A 45 1.11 0.53 4.66
C VAL A 45 0.76 -0.25 3.40
N LEU A 46 0.87 0.38 2.23
CA LEU A 46 0.61 -0.28 0.95
C LEU A 46 1.66 -1.35 0.62
N GLU A 47 2.93 -1.12 0.93
CA GLU A 47 4.00 -2.13 0.80
C GLU A 47 3.72 -3.35 1.66
N GLN A 48 3.36 -3.16 2.94
CA GLN A 48 2.96 -4.26 3.81
C GLN A 48 1.74 -5.01 3.26
N THR A 49 0.72 -4.27 2.83
CA THR A 49 -0.50 -4.88 2.27
C THR A 49 -0.19 -5.69 1.01
N LYS A 50 0.72 -5.21 0.17
CA LYS A 50 1.17 -5.93 -1.04
C LYS A 50 1.89 -7.22 -0.66
N GLU A 51 2.74 -7.19 0.36
CA GLU A 51 3.43 -8.36 0.89
C GLU A 51 2.41 -9.39 1.42
N ASP A 52 1.49 -8.96 2.27
CA ASP A 52 0.45 -9.82 2.87
C ASP A 52 -0.42 -10.47 1.78
N LEU A 53 -0.84 -9.71 0.77
CA LEU A 53 -1.63 -10.24 -0.34
C LEU A 53 -0.81 -11.17 -1.25
N SER A 54 0.49 -10.91 -1.41
CA SER A 54 1.38 -11.81 -2.16
C SER A 54 1.53 -13.13 -1.40
N TYR A 55 1.70 -13.07 -0.08
CA TYR A 55 1.73 -14.24 0.78
C TYR A 55 0.43 -15.05 0.67
N LEU A 56 -0.74 -14.41 0.74
CA LEU A 56 -2.04 -15.09 0.61
C LEU A 56 -2.28 -15.69 -0.78
N ARG A 57 -1.78 -15.04 -1.83
CA ARG A 57 -1.82 -15.58 -3.20
C ARG A 57 -1.03 -16.88 -3.30
N ASP A 58 0.15 -16.90 -2.69
CA ASP A 58 1.09 -18.02 -2.78
C ASP A 58 0.79 -19.11 -1.73
N ASN A 59 0.12 -18.75 -0.64
CA ASN A 59 -0.32 -19.61 0.46
C ASN A 59 -1.83 -19.48 0.67
N PRO A 60 -2.65 -19.95 -0.29
CA PRO A 60 -4.09 -19.87 -0.15
C PRO A 60 -4.52 -20.70 1.07
N PRO A 61 -5.45 -20.19 1.90
CA PRO A 61 -5.90 -20.92 3.08
C PRO A 61 -6.60 -22.21 2.63
N SER A 62 -6.20 -23.33 3.23
CA SER A 62 -6.63 -24.69 2.86
C SER A 62 -8.15 -24.88 2.93
N ASN A 63 -8.85 -24.05 3.71
CA ASN A 63 -10.29 -24.14 3.98
C ASN A 63 -11.07 -22.88 3.52
N ALA A 64 -10.61 -22.16 2.50
CA ALA A 64 -11.23 -20.91 2.03
C ALA A 64 -12.74 -21.00 1.66
N GLY A 65 -13.29 -22.21 1.53
CA GLY A 65 -14.70 -22.46 1.23
C GLY A 65 -15.59 -22.78 2.45
N GLU A 66 -15.04 -23.08 3.63
CA GLU A 66 -15.84 -23.35 4.83
C GLU A 66 -15.86 -22.12 5.73
N CYS A 67 -16.76 -21.18 5.44
CA CYS A 67 -17.12 -20.15 6.39
C CYS A 67 -17.93 -20.82 7.53
N THR A 68 -17.24 -21.41 8.50
CA THR A 68 -17.85 -22.13 9.63
C THR A 68 -18.54 -21.20 10.64
N MET A 69 -18.46 -19.89 10.46
CA MET A 69 -19.05 -18.87 11.36
C MET A 69 -20.59 -18.82 11.37
N TYR A 70 -21.29 -19.63 10.56
CA TYR A 70 -22.76 -19.68 10.53
C TYR A 70 -23.39 -20.96 11.11
N LYS A 71 -22.62 -21.88 11.74
CA LYS A 71 -23.15 -23.16 12.25
C LYS A 71 -23.52 -23.19 13.74
N HIS A 72 -23.57 -22.04 14.42
CA HIS A 72 -24.14 -21.95 15.76
C HIS A 72 -25.42 -21.12 15.73
N LYS A 73 -26.55 -21.79 15.54
CA LYS A 73 -27.90 -21.29 15.84
C LYS A 73 -28.64 -22.35 16.63
#